data_AF-A0AA92DF27-F1
#
_entry.id   AF-A0AA92DF27-F1
#
_cell.length_a   1.000
_cell.length_b   1.000
_cell.length_c   1.000
_cell.angle_alpha   90.00
_cell.angle_beta   90.00
_cell.angle_gamma   90.00
#
_symmetry.space_group_name_H-M   'P 1'
#
loop_
_entity.id
_entity.type
_entity.pdbx_description
1 polymer ?
#
loop_
_entity_poly.entity_id
_entity_poly.type
_entity_poly.pdbx_seq_one_letter_code
_entity_poly.pdbx_strand_id
1 'polypeptide(L)' 'MTRHLPLFQSVSATLPALVVAAGEETIVRFLEFFAAEIRTPHTRRAYARAAGEFLAWCEGAGVPSLAAML' A
#
# COMPACT_ATOMS: atom_id res chain seq x y z
N MET A 1 18.69 -14.48 -10.75
CA MET A 1 17.72 -15.54 -10.39
C MET A 1 16.43 -14.87 -9.93
N THR A 2 15.70 -14.24 -10.85
CA THR A 2 14.58 -13.36 -10.51
C THR A 2 13.28 -14.06 -10.84
N ARG A 3 12.68 -14.74 -9.87
CA ARG A 3 11.31 -15.26 -9.97
C ARG A 3 10.35 -14.23 -9.36
N HIS A 4 10.08 -13.15 -10.10
CA HIS A 4 8.92 -12.29 -9.84
C HIS A 4 7.68 -12.99 -10.41
N LEU A 5 7.08 -13.84 -9.58
CA LEU A 5 5.85 -14.58 -9.89
C LEU A 5 4.67 -13.62 -10.18
N PRO A 6 3.66 -14.06 -10.95
CA PRO A 6 2.42 -13.30 -11.23
C PRO A 6 1.69 -12.79 -9.98
N LEU A 7 1.91 -13.41 -8.81
CA LEU A 7 1.33 -12.99 -7.54
C LEU A 7 1.72 -11.55 -7.14
N PHE A 8 2.96 -11.14 -7.38
CA PHE A 8 3.39 -9.79 -7.06
C PHE A 8 2.70 -8.75 -7.94
N GLN A 9 2.53 -9.06 -9.24
CA GLN A 9 1.77 -8.20 -10.14
C GLN A 9 0.29 -8.09 -9.74
N SER A 10 -0.33 -9.20 -9.32
CA SER A 10 -1.72 -9.19 -8.83
C SER A 10 -1.90 -8.36 -7.56
N VAL A 11 -0.95 -8.45 -6.61
CA VAL A 11 -0.97 -7.64 -5.38
C VAL A 11 -0.79 -6.16 -5.72
N SER A 12 0.17 -5.81 -6.57
CA SER A 12 0.40 -4.43 -7.02
C SER A 12 -0.83 -3.83 -7.72
N ALA A 13 -1.60 -4.61 -8.47
CA ALA A 13 -2.85 -4.15 -9.07
C ALA A 13 -3.96 -3.80 -8.05
N THR A 14 -3.82 -4.25 -6.79
CA THR A 14 -4.78 -4.01 -5.71
C THR A 14 -4.27 -2.98 -4.70
N LEU A 15 -3.00 -2.54 -4.82
CA LEU A 15 -2.39 -1.57 -3.93
C LEU A 15 -2.55 -0.13 -4.46
N PRO A 16 -2.57 0.88 -3.58
CA PRO A 16 -2.54 2.28 -4.00
C PRO A 16 -1.32 2.57 -4.87
N ALA A 17 -1.50 3.34 -5.96
CA ALA A 17 -0.43 3.60 -6.92
C ALA A 17 0.73 4.38 -6.29
N LEU A 18 0.45 5.25 -5.32
CA LEU A 18 1.50 5.96 -4.55
C LEU A 18 2.40 5.01 -3.75
N VAL A 19 1.89 3.88 -3.26
CA VAL A 19 2.68 2.85 -2.58
C VAL A 19 3.51 2.07 -3.59
N VAL A 20 2.92 1.72 -4.74
CA VAL A 20 3.62 1.01 -5.82
C VAL A 20 4.76 1.85 -6.40
N ALA A 21 4.51 3.14 -6.63
CA ALA A 21 5.49 4.09 -7.15
C ALA A 21 6.66 4.33 -6.18
N ALA A 22 6.44 4.14 -4.88
CA ALA A 22 7.48 4.25 -3.84
C ALA A 22 8.39 3.01 -3.74
N GLY A 23 8.17 1.97 -4.56
CA GLY A 23 9.07 0.83 -4.70
C GLY A 23 8.75 -0.37 -3.79
N GLU A 24 9.44 -1.48 -4.05
CA GLU A 24 9.16 -2.80 -3.46
C GLU A 24 9.31 -2.84 -1.94
N GLU A 25 10.34 -2.19 -1.38
CA GLU A 25 10.53 -2.11 0.07
C GLU A 25 9.36 -1.40 0.76
N THR A 26 8.81 -0.36 0.12
CA THR A 26 7.65 0.38 0.62
C THR A 26 6.38 -0.46 0.58
N ILE A 27 6.18 -1.21 -0.51
CA ILE A 27 5.06 -2.17 -0.61
C ILE A 27 5.10 -3.17 0.55
N VAL A 28 6.28 -3.76 0.81
CA VAL A 28 6.46 -4.74 1.89
C VAL A 28 6.13 -4.10 3.24
N ARG A 29 6.73 -2.95 3.57
CA ARG A 29 6.47 -2.25 4.84
C ARG A 29 5.00 -1.86 5.00
N PHE A 30 4.36 -1.41 3.93
CA PHE A 30 2.94 -1.06 3.94
C PHE A 30 2.09 -2.27 4.33
N LEU A 31 2.33 -3.43 3.71
CA LEU A 31 1.62 -4.68 4.04
C LEU A 31 1.96 -5.19 5.44
N GLU A 32 3.24 -5.14 5.83
CA GLU A 32 3.73 -5.57 7.14
C GLU A 32 3.11 -4.78 8.28
N PHE A 33 2.94 -3.46 8.15
CA PHE A 33 2.28 -2.65 9.17
C PHE A 33 0.88 -3.21 9.50
N PHE A 34 0.07 -3.51 8.48
CA PHE A 34 -1.25 -4.08 8.72
C PHE A 34 -1.17 -5.50 9.27
N ALA A 35 -0.27 -6.33 8.75
CA ALA A 35 -0.19 -7.74 9.11
C ALA A 35 0.41 -8.01 10.50
N ALA A 36 1.44 -7.25 10.89
CA ALA A 36 2.23 -7.46 12.10
C ALA A 36 1.75 -6.61 13.29
N GLU A 37 1.43 -5.33 13.07
CA GLU A 37 1.11 -4.41 14.17
C GLU A 37 -0.37 -4.48 14.59
N ILE A 38 -1.27 -4.72 13.64
CA ILE A 38 -2.71 -4.69 13.91
C ILE A 38 -3.26 -6.11 14.12
N ARG A 39 -3.34 -6.49 15.40
CA ARG A 39 -3.79 -7.82 15.85
C ARG A 39 -5.26 -8.09 15.54
N THR A 40 -6.14 -7.10 15.78
CA THR A 40 -7.58 -7.28 15.64
C THR A 40 -7.98 -7.31 14.15
N PRO A 41 -8.51 -8.43 13.62
CA PRO A 41 -8.82 -8.55 12.19
C PRO A 41 -9.82 -7.49 11.70
N HIS A 42 -10.77 -7.12 12.56
CA HIS A 42 -11.73 -6.05 12.27
C HIS A 42 -11.03 -4.71 12.07
N THR A 43 -10.19 -4.29 13.03
CA THR A 43 -9.42 -3.04 12.96
C THR A 43 -8.48 -3.03 11.77
N ARG A 44 -7.80 -4.16 11.50
CA ARG A 44 -6.89 -4.30 10.36
C ARG A 44 -7.60 -4.02 9.04
N ARG A 45 -8.78 -4.61 8.81
CA ARG A 45 -9.56 -4.38 7.60
C ARG A 45 -10.05 -2.95 7.49
N ALA A 46 -10.55 -2.37 8.59
CA ALA A 46 -11.02 -0.99 8.61
C ALA A 46 -9.88 -0.02 8.25
N TYR A 47 -8.70 -0.20 8.84
CA TYR A 47 -7.57 0.71 8.64
C TYR A 47 -6.91 0.52 7.28
N ALA A 48 -6.77 -0.73 6.80
CA ALA A 48 -6.27 -0.98 5.45
C ALA A 48 -7.15 -0.33 4.38
N ARG A 49 -8.48 -0.41 4.56
CA ARG A 49 -9.44 0.29 3.70
C ARG A 49 -9.29 1.81 3.78
N ALA A 50 -9.26 2.37 4.98
CA ALA A 50 -9.13 3.82 5.17
C ALA A 50 -7.82 4.37 4.57
N ALA A 51 -6.71 3.65 4.75
CA ALA A 51 -5.43 4.01 4.13
C ALA A 51 -5.48 3.96 2.61
N GLY A 52 -6.13 2.93 2.04
CA GLY A 52 -6.34 2.84 0.59
C GLY A 52 -7.19 3.99 0.04
N GLU A 53 -8.31 4.30 0.71
CA GLU A 53 -9.20 5.42 0.33
C GLU A 53 -8.48 6.77 0.42
N PHE A 54 -7.69 6.99 1.49
CA PHE A 54 -6.89 8.21 1.64
C PHE A 54 -5.85 8.36 0.52
N LEU A 55 -5.11 7.31 0.19
CA LEU A 55 -4.08 7.35 -0.85
C LEU A 55 -4.69 7.54 -2.24
N ALA A 56 -5.84 6.92 -2.52
CA ALA A 56 -6.60 7.17 -3.76
C ALA A 56 -7.09 8.63 -3.86
N TRP A 57 -7.51 9.23 -2.74
CA TRP A 57 -7.85 10.66 -2.70
C TRP A 57 -6.62 11.53 -2.98
N CYS A 58 -5.46 11.22 -2.41
CA CYS A 58 -4.21 11.93 -2.69
C CYS A 58 -3.81 11.86 -4.17
N GLU A 59 -3.98 10.71 -4.81
CA GLU A 59 -3.77 10.54 -6.26
C GLU A 59 -4.68 11.46 -7.06
N GLY A 60 -5.99 11.47 -6.75
CA GLY A 60 -6.95 12.37 -7.38
C GLY A 60 -6.66 13.87 -7.13
N ALA A 61 -6.02 14.19 -6.00
CA ALA A 61 -5.59 15.55 -5.65
C ALA A 61 -4.25 15.95 -6.29
N GLY A 62 -3.57 15.05 -7.01
CA GLY A 62 -2.30 15.33 -7.68
C GLY A 62 -1.08 15.31 -6.76
N VAL A 63 -1.14 14.61 -5.62
CA VAL A 63 0.02 14.44 -4.74
C VAL A 63 1.09 13.60 -5.48
N PRO A 64 2.33 14.08 -5.63
CA PRO A 64 3.30 13.46 -6.52
C PRO A 64 4.04 12.27 -5.91
N SER A 65 4.08 12.15 -4.57
CA SER A 65 4.73 11.03 -3.88
C SER A 65 4.31 10.96 -2.41
N LEU A 66 4.57 9.83 -1.75
CA LEU A 66 4.40 9.71 -0.29
C LEU A 66 5.29 10.70 0.49
N ALA A 67 6.50 10.98 -0.01
CA ALA A 67 7.43 11.92 0.63
C ALA A 67 6.91 13.36 0.60
N ALA A 68 6.04 13.71 -0.35
CA ALA A 68 5.41 15.03 -0.44
C ALA A 68 4.24 15.22 0.55
N MET A 69 3.87 14.18 1.31
CA MET A 69 2.82 14.24 2.34
C MET A 69 3.35 14.59 3.74
N LEU A 70 4.67 14.55 3.93
CA LEU A 70 5.36 14.82 5.19
C LEU A 70 5.79 16.30 5.26
#